data_AF-A0A2H3GQ09-F1
#
_entry.id   AF-A0A2H3GQ09-F1
#
_cell.length_a   1.000
_cell.length_b   1.000
_cell.length_c   1.000
_cell.angle_alpha   90.00
_cell.angle_beta   90.00
_cell.angle_gamma   90.00
#
_symmetry.space_group_name_H-M   'P 1'
#
loop_
_entity.id
_entity.type
_entity.pdbx_description
1 polymer ?
#
loop_
_entity_poly.entity_id
_entity_poly.type
_entity_poly.pdbx_seq_one_letter_code
_entity_poly.pdbx_strand_id
1 'polypeptide(L)'
;MDQANDEWPARKRLRTSHACDACRTRKTRCDGNNPCATCASIGHDCTYGSEANSRSKNDLILESVLRVEKTLHELRSAIPAGVQLANSPQTNRTNSFSGSSPDLNLRRQSHAIQTPTSQDQRENVNNFENAVLDSMHTSTTESILQWPHFDVFPLLRHDGDSIFYLEQARPPLAVASNPMYPYVDAEDITSMLEAFERNINFWYPSMSQEQLGNLRATLQTGMPSEDTVHSCLCLLTLALGCASQAAEDLRFTAEPDAAEKDRRLRKRKLGDIYFQLALKKLHVAHLQVDSESTQCLFFTALYFASLVRPLQAWEYLSATATRCMLLLSYPPNTHDDEAEERIRRIFWSCYILESDYMAELSACPPSGIARVESSIPLPSTYHTHPSEIVEEESSLYFLACISMRRLLNRVHQLLYAKDTGAAFDHTRFPRIVAELQRQLDDWREVLPASFSFSIDTEEAATAAGGFLRQRYLTCKGVIYRPYLMWMLSSSYAETRVPPIPDAMQNCKLCLDACLLHALDLRGFPQTVLIDTWICSLSMSGAMLIILAASHVPALKEFIGSRATLVGSHLEKLFRNWREVSFGGDSPSVDRSMWLIQQADSYIRDCY
;
A
#
# COMPACT_ATOMS: atom_id res chain seq x y z
N MET A 1 -13.23 -75.13 15.55
CA MET A 1 -12.19 -75.53 16.52
C MET A 1 -10.89 -75.47 15.75
N ASP A 2 -9.99 -74.51 15.92
CA ASP A 2 -9.75 -73.58 17.02
C ASP A 2 -9.07 -72.31 16.45
N GLN A 3 -9.43 -71.13 16.96
CA GLN A 3 -8.70 -69.89 16.69
C GLN A 3 -7.51 -69.80 17.63
N ALA A 4 -6.30 -69.95 17.09
CA ALA A 4 -5.05 -69.65 17.77
C ALA A 4 -4.78 -68.14 17.71
N ASN A 5 -4.54 -67.57 18.88
CA ASN A 5 -4.26 -66.17 19.13
C ASN A 5 -2.73 -65.97 19.02
N ASP A 6 -2.24 -65.39 17.93
CA ASP A 6 -0.82 -65.05 17.76
C ASP A 6 -0.56 -63.65 18.34
N GLU A 7 0.08 -63.60 19.52
CA GLU A 7 0.61 -62.40 20.15
C GLU A 7 1.85 -61.89 19.40
N TRP A 8 1.78 -60.67 18.84
CA TRP A 8 2.95 -59.96 18.33
C TRP A 8 3.78 -59.30 19.46
N PRO A 9 5.12 -59.29 19.38
CA PRO A 9 5.98 -58.78 20.44
C PRO A 9 5.88 -57.25 20.62
N ALA A 10 5.79 -56.83 21.88
CA ALA A 10 5.68 -55.44 22.30
C ALA A 10 6.79 -54.55 21.71
N ARG A 11 6.37 -53.53 20.93
CA ARG A 11 7.23 -52.48 20.37
C ARG A 11 8.03 -51.80 21.49
N LYS A 12 9.36 -51.81 21.38
CA LYS A 12 10.27 -51.05 22.27
C LYS A 12 9.81 -49.59 22.33
N ARG A 13 9.51 -49.09 23.54
CA ARG A 13 9.13 -47.68 23.79
C ARG A 13 10.22 -46.75 23.28
N LEU A 14 9.92 -46.00 22.20
CA LEU A 14 10.75 -44.90 21.74
C LEU A 14 10.81 -43.83 22.83
N ARG A 15 12.03 -43.32 23.08
CA ARG A 15 12.28 -42.24 24.04
C ARG A 15 11.87 -40.93 23.37
N THR A 16 10.84 -40.28 23.86
CA THR A 16 10.35 -38.99 23.34
C THR A 16 11.46 -37.93 23.44
N SER A 17 11.76 -37.23 22.35
CA SER A 17 12.79 -36.19 22.27
C SER A 17 12.40 -34.89 22.98
N HIS A 18 11.10 -34.66 23.17
CA HIS A 18 10.55 -33.44 23.74
C HIS A 18 9.47 -33.74 24.80
N ALA A 19 9.65 -33.22 26.02
CA ALA A 19 8.66 -33.33 27.10
C ALA A 19 7.67 -32.16 27.03
N CYS A 20 6.40 -32.38 27.40
CA CYS A 20 5.41 -31.29 27.52
C CYS A 20 5.83 -30.24 28.55
N ASP A 21 5.28 -29.02 28.47
CA ASP A 21 5.67 -27.87 29.29
C ASP A 21 5.50 -28.16 30.79
N ALA A 22 4.40 -28.82 31.17
CA ALA A 22 4.12 -29.22 32.54
C ALA A 22 5.13 -30.25 33.08
N CYS A 23 5.47 -31.29 32.29
CA CYS A 23 6.46 -32.28 32.69
C CYS A 23 7.88 -31.71 32.72
N ARG A 24 8.21 -30.79 31.81
CA ARG A 24 9.49 -30.10 31.77
C ARG A 24 9.67 -29.19 32.99
N THR A 25 8.65 -28.40 33.34
CA THR A 25 8.64 -27.52 34.52
C THR A 25 8.81 -28.30 35.81
N ARG A 26 8.14 -29.46 35.92
CA ARG A 26 8.20 -30.33 37.10
C ARG A 26 9.41 -31.25 37.14
N LYS A 27 10.24 -31.24 36.08
CA LYS A 27 11.36 -32.19 35.89
C LYS A 27 10.92 -33.65 36.05
N THR A 28 9.71 -33.98 35.60
CA THR A 28 9.15 -35.33 35.61
C THR A 28 9.19 -35.97 34.24
N ARG A 29 9.16 -37.31 34.19
CA ARG A 29 9.21 -38.04 32.92
C ARG A 29 7.94 -37.82 32.11
N CYS A 30 8.09 -37.40 30.86
CA CYS A 30 7.01 -37.29 29.88
C CYS A 30 7.09 -38.50 28.93
N ASP A 31 5.93 -39.06 28.58
CA ASP A 31 5.81 -40.15 27.61
C ASP A 31 5.50 -39.65 26.19
N GLY A 32 5.35 -38.34 25.98
CA GLY A 32 5.12 -37.75 24.66
C GLY A 32 3.70 -37.85 24.12
N ASN A 33 2.77 -38.46 24.86
CA ASN A 33 1.36 -38.52 24.48
C ASN A 33 0.67 -37.16 24.70
N ASN A 34 -0.51 -36.96 24.10
CA ASN A 34 -1.33 -35.75 24.32
C ASN A 34 -2.78 -36.11 24.68
N PRO A 35 -3.21 -35.97 25.96
CA PRO A 35 -2.38 -35.58 27.11
C PRO A 35 -1.37 -36.67 27.50
N CYS A 36 -0.20 -36.28 28.00
CA CYS A 36 0.82 -37.22 28.46
C CYS A 36 0.34 -37.93 29.73
N ALA A 37 0.77 -39.17 30.00
CA ALA A 37 0.24 -39.97 31.12
C ALA A 37 0.44 -39.27 32.48
N THR A 38 1.52 -38.52 32.63
CA THR A 38 1.81 -37.73 33.83
C THR A 38 0.85 -36.55 33.98
N CYS A 39 0.49 -35.85 32.89
CA CYS A 39 -0.48 -34.75 32.97
C CYS A 39 -1.90 -35.26 33.17
N ALA A 40 -2.27 -36.36 32.50
CA ALA A 40 -3.58 -37.00 32.63
C ALA A 40 -3.86 -37.48 34.07
N SER A 41 -2.87 -38.08 34.73
CA SER A 41 -3.03 -38.60 36.10
C SER A 41 -3.13 -37.51 37.17
N ILE A 42 -2.50 -36.35 36.93
CA ILE A 42 -2.50 -35.23 37.89
C ILE A 42 -3.59 -34.18 37.52
N GLY A 43 -4.32 -34.40 36.43
CA GLY A 43 -5.37 -33.47 35.97
C GLY A 43 -4.84 -32.09 35.58
N HIS A 44 -3.59 -32.00 35.11
CA HIS A 44 -3.00 -30.76 34.63
C HIS A 44 -3.07 -30.65 33.12
N ASP A 45 -3.17 -29.41 32.64
CA ASP A 45 -3.13 -29.12 31.22
C ASP A 45 -1.80 -29.54 30.59
N CYS A 46 -1.87 -30.24 29.46
CA CYS A 46 -0.74 -30.90 28.81
C CYS A 46 -0.39 -30.21 27.51
N THR A 47 0.23 -29.04 27.60
CA THR A 47 0.64 -28.26 26.43
C THR A 47 2.07 -28.59 26.01
N TYR A 48 2.33 -28.55 24.71
CA TYR A 48 3.65 -28.63 24.12
C TYR A 48 3.85 -27.32 23.36
N GLY A 49 4.54 -26.36 23.95
CA GLY A 49 4.80 -25.08 23.29
C GLY A 49 4.51 -23.88 24.17
N SER A 50 5.46 -23.54 25.03
CA SER A 50 5.86 -22.17 25.26
C SER A 50 7.32 -22.14 25.68
N GLU A 51 8.22 -22.45 24.74
CA GLU A 51 9.54 -21.84 24.89
C GLU A 51 9.34 -20.34 24.76
N ALA A 52 9.62 -19.66 25.88
CA ALA A 52 10.16 -18.33 25.90
C ALA A 52 11.43 -18.31 25.05
N ASN A 53 11.28 -18.40 23.73
CA ASN A 53 12.19 -17.77 22.80
C ASN A 53 12.16 -16.29 23.16
N SER A 54 13.33 -15.65 23.22
CA SER A 54 13.40 -14.20 23.15
C SER A 54 12.43 -13.75 22.07
N ARG A 55 11.38 -13.00 22.44
CA ARG A 55 10.32 -12.54 21.53
C ARG A 55 10.99 -12.09 20.24
N SER A 56 10.75 -12.82 19.14
CA SER A 56 11.40 -12.48 17.87
C SER A 56 10.89 -11.11 17.44
N LYS A 57 11.73 -10.32 16.77
CA LYS A 57 11.30 -9.03 16.23
C LYS A 57 10.14 -9.20 15.25
N ASN A 58 10.09 -10.34 14.56
CA ASN A 58 8.95 -10.77 13.72
C ASN A 58 7.65 -10.89 14.55
N ASP A 59 7.74 -11.46 15.76
CA ASP A 59 6.57 -11.63 16.65
C ASP A 59 6.07 -10.29 17.18
N LEU A 60 6.95 -9.29 17.39
CA LEU A 60 6.53 -7.97 17.87
C LEU A 60 5.87 -7.12 16.78
N ILE A 61 6.35 -7.17 15.54
CA ILE A 61 5.64 -6.53 14.41
C ILE A 61 4.33 -7.26 14.17
N LEU A 62 4.34 -8.59 14.11
CA LEU A 62 3.13 -9.40 13.92
C LEU A 62 2.13 -9.18 15.06
N GLU A 63 2.59 -9.14 16.30
CA GLU A 63 1.79 -8.78 17.48
C GLU A 63 1.32 -7.34 17.40
N SER A 64 2.06 -6.38 16.84
CA SER A 64 1.54 -5.02 16.60
C SER A 64 0.44 -5.01 15.53
N VAL A 65 0.64 -5.76 14.43
CA VAL A 65 -0.34 -5.92 13.35
C VAL A 65 -1.63 -6.52 13.91
N LEU A 66 -1.52 -7.49 14.84
CA LEU A 66 -2.63 -8.16 15.52
C LEU A 66 -3.18 -7.38 16.73
N ARG A 67 -2.37 -6.59 17.43
CA ARG A 67 -2.77 -5.74 18.58
C ARG A 67 -3.60 -4.54 18.13
N VAL A 68 -3.33 -4.05 16.92
CA VAL A 68 -4.17 -3.07 16.20
C VAL A 68 -5.58 -3.63 15.91
N GLU A 69 -5.75 -4.95 15.82
CA GLU A 69 -7.04 -5.62 15.67
C GLU A 69 -7.74 -5.82 17.05
N LYS A 70 -6.99 -6.25 18.07
CA LYS A 70 -7.53 -6.50 19.43
C LYS A 70 -8.01 -5.25 20.16
N THR A 71 -7.26 -4.14 20.07
CA THR A 71 -7.60 -2.89 20.78
C THR A 71 -8.85 -2.22 20.22
N LEU A 72 -9.14 -2.41 18.93
CA LEU A 72 -10.40 -1.98 18.34
C LEU A 72 -11.61 -2.76 18.85
N HIS A 73 -11.45 -4.05 19.12
CA HIS A 73 -12.53 -4.86 19.71
C HIS A 73 -12.90 -4.32 21.10
N GLU A 74 -11.91 -3.86 21.85
CA GLU A 74 -12.08 -3.23 23.17
C GLU A 74 -12.72 -1.83 23.05
N LEU A 75 -12.28 -0.99 22.12
CA LEU A 75 -12.92 0.32 21.83
C LEU A 75 -14.36 0.18 21.32
N ARG A 76 -14.67 -0.91 20.60
CA ARG A 76 -16.03 -1.26 20.13
C ARG A 76 -16.95 -1.65 21.28
N SER A 77 -16.45 -2.39 22.28
CA SER A 77 -17.23 -2.77 23.47
C SER A 77 -17.57 -1.58 24.38
N ALA A 78 -16.84 -0.48 24.26
CA ALA A 78 -17.06 0.78 24.97
C ALA A 78 -18.06 1.73 24.26
N ILE A 79 -18.62 1.35 23.09
CA ILE A 79 -19.57 2.16 22.30
C ILE A 79 -20.98 1.56 22.42
N PRO A 80 -21.97 2.23 23.06
CA PRO A 80 -23.35 1.77 23.04
C PRO A 80 -23.93 1.84 21.62
N ALA A 81 -24.42 0.70 21.12
CA ALA A 81 -25.22 0.66 19.90
C ALA A 81 -26.57 1.36 20.15
N GLY A 82 -26.71 2.62 19.72
CA GLY A 82 -28.01 3.26 19.63
C GLY A 82 -28.02 4.77 19.81
N VAL A 83 -27.86 5.52 18.71
CA VAL A 83 -28.65 6.74 18.45
C VAL A 83 -28.87 6.80 16.94
N GLN A 84 -30.05 6.37 16.48
CA GLN A 84 -30.56 6.78 15.17
C GLN A 84 -30.86 8.28 15.25
N LEU A 85 -30.07 9.11 14.56
CA LEU A 85 -30.42 10.51 14.35
C LEU A 85 -31.52 10.56 13.28
N ALA A 86 -32.77 10.47 13.74
CA ALA A 86 -33.91 10.94 12.98
C ALA A 86 -33.86 12.47 12.92
N ASN A 87 -33.71 13.00 11.70
CA ASN A 87 -34.21 14.29 11.17
C ASN A 87 -33.16 14.98 10.30
N SER A 88 -33.38 14.97 8.98
CA SER A 88 -32.99 16.10 8.13
C SER A 88 -34.04 16.29 7.03
N PRO A 89 -34.46 17.54 6.71
CA PRO A 89 -35.51 17.81 5.73
C PRO A 89 -35.00 17.60 4.30
N GLN A 90 -35.83 16.95 3.49
CA GLN A 90 -35.61 16.80 2.05
C GLN A 90 -35.50 18.16 1.36
N THR A 91 -34.41 18.38 0.63
CA THR A 91 -34.39 19.32 -0.49
C THR A 91 -34.01 18.58 -1.76
N ASN A 92 -34.98 18.49 -2.67
CA ASN A 92 -34.84 17.93 -4.00
C ASN A 92 -33.90 18.79 -4.85
N ARG A 93 -32.84 18.19 -5.42
CA ARG A 93 -32.30 18.60 -6.71
C ARG A 93 -32.00 17.38 -7.58
N THR A 94 -32.89 17.20 -8.55
CA THR A 94 -32.75 16.34 -9.71
C THR A 94 -31.58 16.79 -10.58
N ASN A 95 -30.75 15.86 -11.03
CA ASN A 95 -30.10 15.99 -12.34
C ASN A 95 -30.06 14.63 -13.03
N SER A 96 -30.91 14.52 -14.04
CA SER A 96 -31.07 13.40 -14.95
C SER A 96 -29.98 13.44 -16.01
N PHE A 97 -29.39 12.29 -16.35
CA PHE A 97 -28.88 12.07 -17.70
C PHE A 97 -29.29 10.67 -18.15
N SER A 98 -30.24 10.63 -19.08
CA SER A 98 -30.80 9.44 -19.69
C SER A 98 -30.13 9.18 -21.03
N GLY A 99 -29.63 7.97 -21.24
CA GLY A 99 -29.18 7.46 -22.55
C GLY A 99 -29.98 6.22 -22.90
N SER A 100 -30.89 6.37 -23.87
CA SER A 100 -31.91 5.41 -24.29
C SER A 100 -31.39 4.32 -25.23
N SER A 101 -31.97 3.11 -25.17
CA SER A 101 -32.30 2.31 -26.36
C SER A 101 -33.33 1.21 -26.05
N PRO A 102 -34.13 0.76 -27.05
CA PRO A 102 -35.52 0.36 -26.85
C PRO A 102 -35.76 -1.16 -26.80
N ASP A 103 -36.92 -1.48 -26.22
CA ASP A 103 -37.54 -2.78 -26.05
C ASP A 103 -37.71 -3.63 -27.33
N LEU A 104 -37.50 -4.95 -27.19
CA LEU A 104 -38.26 -5.96 -27.91
C LEU A 104 -38.76 -7.04 -26.93
N ASN A 105 -40.08 -7.05 -26.75
CA ASN A 105 -40.85 -8.00 -25.97
C ASN A 105 -40.96 -9.36 -26.68
N LEU A 106 -40.59 -10.45 -25.99
CA LEU A 106 -41.25 -11.75 -26.18
C LEU A 106 -41.59 -12.39 -24.84
N ARG A 107 -42.84 -12.87 -24.78
CA ARG A 107 -43.61 -13.18 -23.58
C ARG A 107 -43.68 -14.70 -23.39
N ARG A 108 -43.63 -15.11 -22.11
CA ARG A 108 -44.11 -16.35 -21.46
C ARG A 108 -43.14 -17.54 -21.35
N GLN A 109 -42.75 -17.92 -20.13
CA GLN A 109 -43.46 -18.87 -19.25
C GLN A 109 -42.77 -18.99 -17.86
N SER A 110 -43.49 -18.56 -16.82
CA SER A 110 -43.56 -19.07 -15.43
C SER A 110 -42.40 -19.87 -14.81
N HIS A 111 -41.62 -19.23 -13.92
CA HIS A 111 -41.32 -19.67 -12.55
C HIS A 111 -40.84 -18.44 -11.75
N ALA A 112 -41.68 -17.91 -10.85
CA ALA A 112 -41.34 -16.75 -10.03
C ALA A 112 -40.40 -17.19 -8.88
N ILE A 113 -39.09 -17.15 -9.15
CA ILE A 113 -38.08 -17.03 -8.10
C ILE A 113 -38.07 -15.55 -7.71
N GLN A 114 -38.52 -15.27 -6.50
CA GLN A 114 -38.46 -13.94 -5.90
C GLN A 114 -36.99 -13.51 -5.81
N THR A 115 -36.59 -12.55 -6.63
CA THR A 115 -35.39 -11.75 -6.41
C THR A 115 -35.68 -10.76 -5.27
N PRO A 116 -34.92 -10.77 -4.16
CA PRO A 116 -35.02 -9.70 -3.19
C PRO A 116 -34.11 -8.55 -3.64
N THR A 117 -34.69 -7.60 -4.37
CA THR A 117 -34.23 -6.21 -4.37
C THR A 117 -34.61 -5.58 -3.03
N SER A 118 -33.73 -5.73 -2.03
CA SER A 118 -33.64 -4.89 -0.83
C SER A 118 -32.66 -5.50 0.18
N GLN A 119 -31.35 -5.36 -0.07
CA GLN A 119 -30.33 -5.76 0.92
C GLN A 119 -29.15 -4.79 1.09
N ASP A 120 -29.18 -3.58 0.50
CA ASP A 120 -28.08 -2.61 0.68
C ASP A 120 -27.99 -1.97 2.07
N GLN A 121 -28.99 -2.17 2.94
CA GLN A 121 -28.97 -1.60 4.30
C GLN A 121 -28.61 -2.60 5.41
N ARG A 122 -28.48 -3.91 5.12
CA ARG A 122 -28.18 -4.93 6.14
C ARG A 122 -26.75 -5.51 6.06
N GLU A 123 -26.04 -5.34 4.95
CA GLU A 123 -24.64 -5.79 4.86
C GLU A 123 -23.64 -4.83 5.54
N ASN A 124 -24.03 -3.58 5.78
CA ASN A 124 -23.14 -2.57 6.38
C ASN A 124 -22.82 -2.80 7.88
N VAL A 125 -23.42 -3.81 8.52
CA VAL A 125 -23.18 -4.13 9.93
C VAL A 125 -22.00 -5.11 10.11
N ASN A 126 -21.60 -5.83 9.06
CA ASN A 126 -20.54 -6.85 9.11
C ASN A 126 -19.20 -6.44 8.49
N ASN A 127 -19.08 -5.22 7.92
CA ASN A 127 -17.89 -4.75 7.20
C ASN A 127 -16.84 -4.04 8.09
N PHE A 128 -16.93 -4.12 9.43
CA PHE A 128 -16.06 -3.34 10.33
C PHE A 128 -14.71 -4.00 10.67
N GLU A 129 -14.46 -5.23 10.23
CA GLU A 129 -13.15 -5.86 10.40
C GLU A 129 -12.13 -5.36 9.36
N ASN A 130 -12.62 -4.94 8.19
CA ASN A 130 -11.82 -4.59 7.02
C ASN A 130 -12.07 -3.14 6.61
N ALA A 131 -11.06 -2.29 6.72
CA ALA A 131 -11.18 -0.88 6.37
C ALA A 131 -11.08 -0.68 4.86
N VAL A 132 -12.22 -0.39 4.23
CA VAL A 132 -12.31 -0.10 2.79
C VAL A 132 -12.39 1.41 2.60
N LEU A 133 -11.57 1.94 1.69
CA LEU A 133 -11.65 3.34 1.29
C LEU A 133 -13.02 3.59 0.64
N ASP A 134 -13.77 4.51 1.23
CA ASP A 134 -15.07 4.93 0.70
C ASP A 134 -14.90 5.62 -0.65
N SER A 135 -15.81 5.35 -1.57
CA SER A 135 -15.79 6.03 -2.86
C SER A 135 -16.08 7.51 -2.66
N MET A 136 -15.32 8.37 -3.35
CA MET A 136 -15.46 9.83 -3.23
C MET A 136 -15.20 10.36 -1.81
N HIS A 137 -14.31 9.70 -1.06
CA HIS A 137 -13.84 10.20 0.24
C HIS A 137 -13.19 11.59 0.11
N THR A 138 -13.14 12.34 1.21
CA THR A 138 -12.74 13.76 1.20
C THR A 138 -11.27 14.04 1.53
N SER A 139 -10.42 13.00 1.59
CA SER A 139 -8.98 13.15 1.89
C SER A 139 -8.09 13.44 0.68
N THR A 140 -8.61 13.38 -0.56
CA THR A 140 -7.81 13.54 -1.78
C THR A 140 -7.20 14.94 -1.89
N THR A 141 -6.13 15.06 -2.65
CA THR A 141 -5.51 16.36 -2.98
C THR A 141 -6.51 17.27 -3.73
N GLU A 142 -7.32 16.72 -4.63
CA GLU A 142 -8.41 17.47 -5.29
C GLU A 142 -9.44 18.01 -4.29
N SER A 143 -9.80 17.21 -3.27
CA SER A 143 -10.72 17.65 -2.21
C SER A 143 -10.14 18.82 -1.41
N ILE A 144 -8.82 18.82 -1.16
CA ILE A 144 -8.13 19.94 -0.50
C ILE A 144 -8.21 21.19 -1.38
N LEU A 145 -7.88 21.06 -2.68
CA LEU A 145 -7.93 22.18 -3.62
C LEU A 145 -9.32 22.79 -3.73
N GLN A 146 -10.37 22.03 -3.44
CA GLN A 146 -11.77 22.50 -3.42
C GLN A 146 -12.13 23.35 -2.18
N TRP A 147 -11.32 23.40 -1.12
CA TRP A 147 -11.63 24.18 0.08
C TRP A 147 -11.89 25.67 -0.21
N PRO A 148 -12.93 26.31 0.36
CA PRO A 148 -13.26 27.72 0.13
C PRO A 148 -12.12 28.69 0.38
N HIS A 149 -11.18 28.32 1.26
CA HIS A 149 -10.01 29.12 1.58
C HIS A 149 -9.13 29.41 0.34
N PHE A 150 -9.20 28.60 -0.71
CA PHE A 150 -8.45 28.82 -1.94
C PHE A 150 -9.13 29.76 -2.95
N ASP A 151 -10.34 30.27 -2.67
CA ASP A 151 -11.05 31.22 -3.55
C ASP A 151 -10.29 32.53 -3.79
N VAL A 152 -9.41 32.90 -2.85
CA VAL A 152 -8.56 34.10 -2.96
C VAL A 152 -7.36 33.90 -3.90
N PHE A 153 -7.13 32.69 -4.42
CA PHE A 153 -6.06 32.38 -5.37
C PHE A 153 -6.65 31.93 -6.71
N PRO A 154 -7.02 32.87 -7.60
CA PRO A 154 -7.66 32.56 -8.88
C PRO A 154 -6.87 31.58 -9.76
N LEU A 155 -5.53 31.63 -9.69
CA LEU A 155 -4.66 30.71 -10.42
C LEU A 155 -4.89 29.26 -9.98
N LEU A 156 -5.01 29.01 -8.67
CA LEU A 156 -5.22 27.67 -8.12
C LEU A 156 -6.62 27.12 -8.44
N ARG A 157 -7.62 28.00 -8.60
CA ARG A 157 -9.02 27.65 -8.90
C ARG A 157 -9.31 27.39 -10.39
N HIS A 158 -8.45 27.83 -11.30
CA HIS A 158 -8.75 27.81 -12.73
C HIS A 158 -8.96 26.37 -13.25
N ASP A 159 -10.15 26.11 -13.84
CA ASP A 159 -10.65 24.91 -14.53
C ASP A 159 -9.61 23.79 -14.70
N GLY A 160 -9.29 23.13 -13.59
CA GLY A 160 -8.40 22.00 -13.59
C GLY A 160 -9.22 20.77 -13.91
N ASP A 161 -8.98 20.19 -15.09
CA ASP A 161 -9.38 18.83 -15.36
C ASP A 161 -9.01 17.93 -14.18
N SER A 162 -9.94 17.08 -13.74
CA SER A 162 -9.63 16.12 -12.68
C SER A 162 -8.38 15.32 -13.03
N ILE A 163 -7.59 14.92 -12.03
CA ILE A 163 -6.43 14.03 -12.16
C ILE A 163 -6.77 12.84 -13.06
N PHE A 164 -7.97 12.28 -12.92
CA PHE A 164 -8.44 11.19 -13.76
C PHE A 164 -8.51 11.61 -15.24
N TYR A 165 -9.10 12.77 -15.56
CA TYR A 165 -9.21 13.25 -16.93
C TYR A 165 -7.85 13.59 -17.53
N LEU A 166 -6.95 14.20 -16.75
CA LEU A 166 -5.58 14.48 -17.18
C LEU A 166 -4.88 13.20 -17.63
N GLU A 167 -4.97 12.13 -16.84
CA GLU A 167 -4.35 10.85 -17.17
C GLU A 167 -5.11 10.07 -18.26
N GLN A 168 -6.42 10.24 -18.34
CA GLN A 168 -7.25 9.67 -19.42
C GLN A 168 -6.90 10.29 -20.78
N ALA A 169 -6.62 11.59 -20.83
CA ALA A 169 -6.25 12.31 -22.05
C ALA A 169 -4.84 12.00 -22.55
N ARG A 170 -4.05 11.21 -21.79
CA ARG A 170 -2.66 10.91 -22.12
C ARG A 170 -2.57 10.09 -23.42
N PRO A 171 -1.59 10.37 -24.30
CA PRO A 171 -1.41 9.58 -25.51
C PRO A 171 -1.14 8.09 -25.19
N PRO A 172 -1.59 7.18 -26.07
CA PRO A 172 -1.26 5.76 -25.97
C PRO A 172 0.25 5.53 -25.88
N LEU A 173 0.65 4.46 -25.18
CA LEU A 173 2.06 4.09 -25.11
C LEU A 173 2.54 3.68 -26.51
N ALA A 174 3.54 4.36 -27.03
CA ALA A 174 4.14 4.01 -28.32
C ALA A 174 4.87 2.67 -28.21
N VAL A 175 4.41 1.67 -28.95
CA VAL A 175 5.06 0.35 -29.03
C VAL A 175 5.94 0.33 -30.26
N ALA A 176 7.26 0.28 -30.07
CA ALA A 176 8.18 0.18 -31.20
C ALA A 176 8.10 -1.23 -31.83
N SER A 177 8.14 -1.26 -33.16
CA SER A 177 8.35 -2.50 -33.91
C SER A 177 9.81 -2.92 -33.80
N ASN A 178 10.20 -3.51 -32.66
CA ASN A 178 11.51 -4.12 -32.53
C ASN A 178 11.40 -5.61 -32.95
N PRO A 179 12.04 -6.02 -34.07
CA PRO A 179 11.93 -7.38 -34.58
C PRO A 179 12.88 -8.37 -33.86
N MET A 180 13.79 -7.88 -33.01
CA MET A 180 14.83 -8.71 -32.40
C MET A 180 15.04 -8.38 -30.92
N TYR A 181 15.39 -9.40 -30.14
CA TYR A 181 15.82 -9.22 -28.76
C TYR A 181 17.15 -8.46 -28.72
N PRO A 182 17.32 -7.50 -27.79
CA PRO A 182 18.62 -6.89 -27.55
C PRO A 182 19.65 -7.97 -27.20
N TYR A 183 20.84 -7.88 -27.80
CA TYR A 183 21.97 -8.70 -27.36
C TYR A 183 22.48 -8.14 -26.02
N VAL A 184 22.51 -8.98 -25.01
CA VAL A 184 23.07 -8.72 -23.68
C VAL A 184 23.90 -9.93 -23.27
N ASP A 185 25.03 -9.68 -22.61
CA ASP A 185 25.87 -10.76 -22.10
C ASP A 185 25.35 -11.29 -20.76
N ALA A 186 26.00 -12.36 -20.26
CA ALA A 186 25.60 -12.97 -19.00
C ALA A 186 25.85 -12.07 -17.77
N GLU A 187 26.79 -11.14 -17.86
CA GLU A 187 27.11 -10.21 -16.78
C GLU A 187 26.02 -9.13 -16.67
N ASP A 188 25.59 -8.57 -17.80
CA ASP A 188 24.45 -7.67 -17.90
C ASP A 188 23.17 -8.31 -17.37
N ILE A 189 22.89 -9.56 -17.75
CA ILE A 189 21.73 -10.32 -17.23
C ILE A 189 21.82 -10.43 -15.71
N THR A 190 22.96 -10.85 -15.18
CA THR A 190 23.15 -11.01 -13.74
C THR A 190 22.95 -9.67 -13.01
N SER A 191 23.56 -8.61 -13.53
CA SER A 191 23.43 -7.25 -12.98
C SER A 191 21.98 -6.74 -12.99
N MET A 192 21.20 -7.04 -14.04
CA MET A 192 19.77 -6.68 -14.11
C MET A 192 18.95 -7.45 -13.07
N LEU A 193 19.19 -8.75 -12.90
CA LEU A 193 18.47 -9.57 -11.92
C LEU A 193 18.81 -9.17 -10.48
N GLU A 194 20.07 -8.84 -10.20
CA GLU A 194 20.47 -8.31 -8.89
C GLU A 194 19.84 -6.95 -8.59
N ALA A 195 19.74 -6.07 -9.59
CA ALA A 195 19.07 -4.78 -9.43
C ALA A 195 17.57 -4.95 -9.16
N PHE A 196 16.92 -5.90 -9.85
CA PHE A 196 15.53 -6.30 -9.58
C PHE A 196 15.36 -6.83 -8.15
N GLU A 197 16.25 -7.72 -7.69
CA GLU A 197 16.20 -8.27 -6.34
C GLU A 197 16.27 -7.15 -5.29
N ARG A 198 17.25 -6.24 -5.42
CA ARG A 198 17.46 -5.14 -4.45
C ARG A 198 16.37 -4.08 -4.45
N ASN A 199 15.82 -3.71 -5.61
CA ASN A 199 14.97 -2.53 -5.74
C ASN A 199 13.49 -2.83 -5.99
N ILE A 200 13.14 -4.09 -6.30
CA ILE A 200 11.74 -4.53 -6.45
C ILE A 200 11.43 -5.64 -5.46
N ASN A 201 12.16 -6.77 -5.51
CA ASN A 201 11.83 -7.94 -4.72
C ASN A 201 12.01 -7.73 -3.21
N PHE A 202 12.98 -6.90 -2.79
CA PHE A 202 13.13 -6.50 -1.38
C PHE A 202 11.88 -5.81 -0.82
N TRP A 203 11.23 -4.96 -1.63
CA TRP A 203 10.11 -4.13 -1.20
C TRP A 203 8.76 -4.83 -1.39
N TYR A 204 8.68 -5.69 -2.41
CA TYR A 204 7.53 -6.54 -2.73
C TYR A 204 8.03 -7.98 -2.98
N PRO A 205 8.18 -8.81 -1.91
CA PRO A 205 8.80 -10.13 -1.95
C PRO A 205 7.95 -11.14 -2.72
N SER A 206 8.02 -11.06 -4.05
CA SER A 206 7.08 -11.69 -4.98
C SER A 206 7.72 -12.80 -5.80
N MET A 207 9.06 -12.93 -5.79
CA MET A 207 9.80 -13.96 -6.50
C MET A 207 10.77 -14.68 -5.56
N SER A 208 10.76 -16.02 -5.56
CA SER A 208 11.69 -16.82 -4.77
C SER A 208 13.08 -16.88 -5.40
N GLN A 209 14.10 -17.22 -4.61
CA GLN A 209 15.46 -17.44 -5.10
C GLN A 209 15.53 -18.60 -6.09
N GLU A 210 14.75 -19.66 -5.87
CA GLU A 210 14.64 -20.78 -6.80
C GLU A 210 14.09 -20.31 -8.16
N GLN A 211 13.02 -19.52 -8.14
CA GLN A 211 12.42 -18.99 -9.36
C GLN A 211 13.39 -18.06 -10.10
N LEU A 212 14.07 -17.17 -9.38
CA LEU A 212 15.06 -16.26 -9.95
C LEU A 212 16.26 -17.04 -10.53
N GLY A 213 16.68 -18.12 -9.89
CA GLY A 213 17.71 -19.04 -10.38
C GLY A 213 17.31 -19.75 -11.68
N ASN A 214 16.07 -20.25 -11.75
CA ASN A 214 15.52 -20.88 -12.95
C ASN A 214 15.40 -19.89 -14.11
N LEU A 215 14.98 -18.66 -13.82
CA LEU A 215 14.92 -17.56 -14.78
C LEU A 215 16.32 -17.22 -15.29
N ARG A 216 17.31 -17.10 -14.40
CA ARG A 216 18.72 -16.87 -14.77
C ARG A 216 19.25 -17.97 -15.69
N ALA A 217 19.03 -19.24 -15.35
CA ALA A 217 19.46 -20.37 -16.17
C ALA A 217 18.81 -20.33 -17.56
N THR A 218 17.52 -20.01 -17.63
CA THR A 218 16.80 -19.84 -18.91
C THR A 218 17.44 -18.74 -19.74
N LEU A 219 17.63 -17.55 -19.17
CA LEU A 219 18.20 -16.40 -19.86
C LEU A 219 19.63 -16.64 -20.37
N GLN A 220 20.44 -17.39 -19.61
CA GLN A 220 21.80 -17.76 -20.03
C GLN A 220 21.82 -18.69 -21.26
N THR A 221 20.79 -19.52 -21.43
CA THR A 221 20.62 -20.35 -22.64
C THR A 221 20.02 -19.59 -23.83
N GLY A 222 19.50 -18.38 -23.58
CA GLY A 222 18.82 -17.52 -24.56
C GLY A 222 17.35 -17.33 -24.23
N MET A 223 16.78 -16.21 -24.69
CA MET A 223 15.35 -15.92 -24.53
C MET A 223 14.50 -17.02 -25.19
N PRO A 224 13.49 -17.58 -24.50
CA PRO A 224 12.60 -18.56 -25.11
C PRO A 224 11.92 -17.99 -26.36
N SER A 225 11.92 -18.77 -27.44
CA SER A 225 11.25 -18.40 -28.70
C SER A 225 9.73 -18.50 -28.59
N GLU A 226 9.24 -19.42 -27.75
CA GLU A 226 7.81 -19.66 -27.54
C GLU A 226 7.13 -18.55 -26.73
N ASP A 227 5.88 -18.27 -27.09
CA ASP A 227 5.01 -17.36 -26.35
C ASP A 227 4.42 -18.11 -25.14
N THR A 228 5.12 -18.04 -24.01
CA THR A 228 4.73 -18.69 -22.75
C THR A 228 4.67 -17.67 -21.62
N VAL A 229 3.97 -18.01 -20.53
CA VAL A 229 3.94 -17.16 -19.32
C VAL A 229 5.36 -16.94 -18.79
N HIS A 230 6.19 -18.00 -18.76
CA HIS A 230 7.58 -17.91 -18.34
C HIS A 230 8.42 -16.95 -19.20
N SER A 231 8.23 -16.96 -20.53
CA SER A 231 8.95 -16.02 -21.41
C SER A 231 8.49 -14.58 -21.22
N CYS A 232 7.21 -14.35 -20.91
CA CYS A 232 6.69 -13.05 -20.49
C CYS A 232 7.29 -12.61 -19.16
N LEU A 233 7.37 -13.51 -18.16
CA LEU A 233 7.95 -13.24 -16.84
C LEU A 233 9.44 -12.86 -16.95
N CYS A 234 10.21 -13.58 -17.78
CA CYS A 234 11.61 -13.27 -18.07
C CYS A 234 11.76 -11.82 -18.56
N LEU A 235 10.95 -11.41 -19.54
CA LEU A 235 10.98 -10.06 -20.10
C LEU A 235 10.58 -9.00 -19.07
N LEU A 236 9.54 -9.25 -18.28
CA LEU A 236 9.09 -8.32 -17.23
C LEU A 236 10.15 -8.15 -16.14
N THR A 237 10.81 -9.24 -15.73
CA THR A 237 11.88 -9.21 -14.72
C THR A 237 13.09 -8.43 -15.22
N LEU A 238 13.51 -8.65 -16.49
CA LEU A 238 14.57 -7.87 -17.12
C LEU A 238 14.19 -6.39 -17.27
N ALA A 239 12.95 -6.08 -17.62
CA ALA A 239 12.46 -4.72 -17.73
C ALA A 239 12.52 -3.98 -16.39
N LEU A 240 12.01 -4.61 -15.32
CA LEU A 240 12.07 -4.06 -13.96
C LEU A 240 13.51 -3.96 -13.42
N GLY A 241 14.40 -4.89 -13.79
CA GLY A 241 15.83 -4.82 -13.50
C GLY A 241 16.50 -3.62 -14.17
N CYS A 242 16.21 -3.38 -15.45
CA CYS A 242 16.66 -2.17 -16.16
C CYS A 242 16.10 -0.89 -15.52
N ALA A 243 14.83 -0.91 -15.12
CA ALA A 243 14.18 0.20 -14.43
C ALA A 243 14.92 0.53 -13.12
N SER A 244 15.21 -0.51 -12.34
CA SER A 244 15.99 -0.45 -11.11
C SER A 244 17.37 0.18 -11.31
N GLN A 245 18.13 -0.29 -12.31
CA GLN A 245 19.46 0.24 -12.62
C GLN A 245 19.46 1.72 -13.00
N ALA A 246 18.42 2.21 -13.69
CA ALA A 246 18.36 3.63 -14.05
C ALA A 246 17.99 4.54 -12.87
N ALA A 247 17.36 3.99 -11.83
CA ALA A 247 16.98 4.71 -10.61
C ALA A 247 18.02 4.59 -9.49
N GLU A 248 19.09 3.81 -9.67
CA GLU A 248 20.22 3.76 -8.74
C GLU A 248 20.89 5.16 -8.62
N ASP A 249 21.42 5.46 -7.43
CA ASP A 249 22.13 6.69 -7.10
C ASP A 249 21.34 8.02 -7.08
N LEU A 250 20.01 7.98 -7.01
CA LEU A 250 19.17 9.19 -6.81
C LEU A 250 19.13 9.72 -5.37
N ARG A 251 19.76 9.02 -4.42
CA ARG A 251 19.80 9.42 -3.00
C ARG A 251 20.59 10.72 -2.80
N PHE A 252 21.59 10.96 -3.64
CA PHE A 252 22.49 12.10 -3.53
C PHE A 252 22.04 13.23 -4.45
N THR A 253 21.85 14.43 -3.88
CA THR A 253 21.40 15.64 -4.59
C THR A 253 22.45 16.27 -5.51
N ALA A 254 23.55 15.57 -5.80
CA ALA A 254 24.56 16.02 -6.74
C ALA A 254 24.00 15.89 -8.16
N GLU A 255 24.16 16.94 -8.98
CA GLU A 255 23.76 16.84 -10.37
C GLU A 255 24.59 15.75 -11.06
N PRO A 256 23.95 14.74 -11.66
CA PRO A 256 24.70 13.69 -12.35
C PRO A 256 25.40 14.29 -13.57
N ASP A 257 26.63 13.84 -13.82
CA ASP A 257 27.38 14.25 -15.00
C ASP A 257 26.71 13.73 -16.30
N ALA A 258 27.19 14.23 -17.45
CA ALA A 258 26.60 13.87 -18.74
C ALA A 258 26.75 12.37 -19.06
N ALA A 259 27.80 11.71 -18.58
CA ALA A 259 28.03 10.28 -18.81
C ALA A 259 27.05 9.43 -17.99
N GLU A 260 26.76 9.84 -16.76
CA GLU A 260 25.79 9.20 -15.89
C GLU A 260 24.37 9.34 -16.44
N LYS A 261 24.00 10.55 -16.90
CA LYS A 261 22.70 10.77 -17.56
C LYS A 261 22.54 9.88 -18.80
N ASP A 262 23.58 9.75 -19.62
CA ASP A 262 23.55 8.86 -20.79
C ASP A 262 23.46 7.38 -20.41
N ARG A 263 24.19 6.95 -19.37
CA ARG A 263 24.13 5.57 -18.84
C ARG A 263 22.72 5.22 -18.37
N ARG A 264 22.09 6.09 -17.58
CA ARG A 264 20.70 5.92 -17.11
C ARG A 264 19.71 5.86 -18.27
N LEU A 265 19.85 6.76 -19.25
CA LEU A 265 19.01 6.76 -20.44
C LEU A 265 19.12 5.46 -21.26
N ARG A 266 20.33 4.90 -21.37
CA ARG A 266 20.56 3.61 -22.04
C ARG A 266 19.88 2.46 -21.31
N LYS A 267 20.07 2.34 -19.99
CA LYS A 267 19.37 1.33 -19.17
C LYS A 267 17.87 1.49 -19.26
N ARG A 268 17.39 2.74 -19.31
CA ARG A 268 15.98 3.04 -19.49
C ARG A 268 15.39 2.53 -20.79
N LYS A 269 16.03 2.90 -21.91
CA LYS A 269 15.61 2.45 -23.25
C LYS A 269 15.62 0.93 -23.37
N LEU A 270 16.58 0.27 -22.72
CA LEU A 270 16.65 -1.19 -22.70
C LEU A 270 15.46 -1.81 -21.95
N GLY A 271 15.11 -1.26 -20.79
CA GLY A 271 13.90 -1.65 -20.04
C GLY A 271 12.63 -1.49 -20.87
N ASP A 272 12.49 -0.36 -21.57
CA ASP A 272 11.32 -0.08 -22.41
C ASP A 272 11.19 -1.10 -23.55
N ILE A 273 12.31 -1.54 -24.13
CA ILE A 273 12.32 -2.59 -25.15
C ILE A 273 11.82 -3.92 -24.55
N TYR A 274 12.35 -4.34 -23.41
CA TYR A 274 11.90 -5.59 -22.77
C TYR A 274 10.43 -5.54 -22.37
N PHE A 275 9.96 -4.42 -21.83
CA PHE A 275 8.56 -4.24 -21.48
C PHE A 275 7.65 -4.27 -22.72
N GLN A 276 8.02 -3.60 -23.81
CA GLN A 276 7.25 -3.64 -25.06
C GLN A 276 7.18 -5.06 -25.65
N LEU A 277 8.25 -5.85 -25.52
CA LEU A 277 8.26 -7.26 -25.92
C LEU A 277 7.34 -8.08 -24.99
N ALA A 278 7.34 -7.81 -23.68
CA ALA A 278 6.43 -8.44 -22.73
C ALA A 278 4.97 -8.12 -23.07
N LEU A 279 4.63 -6.86 -23.37
CA LEU A 279 3.28 -6.44 -23.75
C LEU A 279 2.75 -7.18 -24.99
N LYS A 280 3.60 -7.45 -25.99
CA LYS A 280 3.23 -8.25 -27.17
C LYS A 280 2.84 -9.69 -26.79
N LYS A 281 3.46 -10.24 -25.73
CA LYS A 281 3.22 -11.60 -25.23
C LYS A 281 2.19 -11.64 -24.09
N LEU A 282 1.80 -10.51 -23.51
CA LEU A 282 1.00 -10.46 -22.28
C LEU A 282 -0.34 -11.21 -22.36
N HIS A 283 -0.88 -11.37 -23.56
CA HIS A 283 -2.05 -12.20 -23.81
C HIS A 283 -1.92 -13.62 -23.23
N VAL A 284 -0.72 -14.22 -23.24
CA VAL A 284 -0.49 -15.57 -22.66
C VAL A 284 -0.76 -15.60 -21.15
N ALA A 285 -0.38 -14.53 -20.43
CA ALA A 285 -0.66 -14.39 -19.01
C ALA A 285 -2.17 -14.15 -18.76
N HIS A 286 -2.87 -13.50 -19.68
CA HIS A 286 -4.33 -13.33 -19.59
C HIS A 286 -5.10 -14.64 -19.84
N LEU A 287 -4.57 -15.53 -20.68
CA LEU A 287 -5.19 -16.81 -21.01
C LEU A 287 -5.05 -17.87 -19.90
N GLN A 288 -4.15 -17.66 -18.94
CA GLN A 288 -3.90 -18.58 -17.83
C GLN A 288 -4.29 -17.96 -16.48
N VAL A 289 -4.67 -18.80 -15.52
CA VAL A 289 -5.05 -18.38 -14.15
C VAL A 289 -4.29 -19.26 -13.17
N ASP A 290 -3.06 -18.87 -12.89
CA ASP A 290 -2.13 -19.55 -11.98
C ASP A 290 -1.21 -18.53 -11.30
N SER A 291 -0.28 -19.03 -10.46
CA SER A 291 0.63 -18.18 -9.69
C SER A 291 1.57 -17.36 -10.57
N GLU A 292 2.10 -17.94 -11.64
CA GLU A 292 3.06 -17.29 -12.53
C GLU A 292 2.39 -16.26 -13.44
N SER A 293 1.21 -16.58 -13.98
CA SER A 293 0.43 -15.65 -14.81
C SER A 293 -0.04 -14.44 -14.00
N THR A 294 -0.37 -14.64 -12.72
CA THR A 294 -0.71 -13.56 -11.79
C THR A 294 0.51 -12.68 -11.47
N GLN A 295 1.68 -13.28 -11.29
CA GLN A 295 2.94 -12.55 -11.11
C GLN A 295 3.30 -11.70 -12.34
N CYS A 296 3.05 -12.19 -13.56
CA CYS A 296 3.22 -11.39 -14.79
C CYS A 296 2.33 -10.14 -14.80
N LEU A 297 1.05 -10.27 -14.42
CA LEU A 297 0.16 -9.10 -14.34
C LEU A 297 0.64 -8.12 -13.27
N PHE A 298 1.09 -8.62 -12.12
CA PHE A 298 1.66 -7.79 -11.05
C PHE A 298 2.87 -6.98 -11.53
N PHE A 299 3.84 -7.63 -12.20
CA PHE A 299 5.04 -6.95 -12.72
C PHE A 299 4.72 -5.99 -13.86
N THR A 300 3.68 -6.29 -14.65
CA THR A 300 3.17 -5.34 -15.65
C THR A 300 2.67 -4.06 -14.97
N ALA A 301 1.95 -4.19 -13.85
CA ALA A 301 1.50 -3.05 -13.07
C ALA A 301 2.67 -2.22 -12.49
N LEU A 302 3.67 -2.89 -11.91
CA LEU A 302 4.88 -2.22 -11.38
C LEU A 302 5.63 -1.46 -12.47
N TYR A 303 5.74 -2.02 -13.67
CA TYR A 303 6.38 -1.32 -14.77
C TYR A 303 5.54 -0.12 -15.22
N PHE A 304 4.21 -0.22 -15.29
CA PHE A 304 3.36 0.96 -15.53
C PHE A 304 3.49 2.03 -14.44
N ALA A 305 3.71 1.66 -13.18
CA ALA A 305 4.03 2.60 -12.11
C ALA A 305 5.36 3.35 -12.40
N SER A 306 6.40 2.64 -12.87
CA SER A 306 7.66 3.26 -13.32
C SER A 306 7.53 4.15 -14.55
N LEU A 307 6.51 3.90 -15.37
CA LEU A 307 6.10 4.76 -16.48
C LEU A 307 5.25 5.97 -16.03
N VAL A 308 4.97 6.07 -14.73
CA VAL A 308 4.10 7.06 -14.10
C VAL A 308 2.74 7.07 -14.80
N ARG A 309 2.21 5.89 -15.13
CA ARG A 309 0.93 5.65 -15.83
C ARG A 309 -0.10 5.09 -14.85
N PRO A 310 -0.71 5.93 -13.99
CA PRO A 310 -1.47 5.48 -12.83
C PRO A 310 -2.73 4.68 -13.20
N LEU A 311 -3.43 5.05 -14.28
CA LEU A 311 -4.63 4.33 -14.70
C LEU A 311 -4.33 2.90 -15.15
N GLN A 312 -3.27 2.72 -15.94
CA GLN A 312 -2.81 1.40 -16.38
C GLN A 312 -2.23 0.60 -15.21
N ALA A 313 -1.45 1.23 -14.34
CA ALA A 313 -0.92 0.58 -13.14
C ALA A 313 -2.06 0.06 -12.25
N TRP A 314 -3.06 0.91 -11.97
CA TRP A 314 -4.24 0.53 -11.21
C TRP A 314 -5.05 -0.59 -11.89
N GLU A 315 -5.25 -0.55 -13.20
CA GLU A 315 -5.97 -1.61 -13.95
C GLU A 315 -5.32 -2.99 -13.74
N TYR A 316 -4.00 -3.08 -13.92
CA TYR A 316 -3.28 -4.34 -13.73
C TYR A 316 -3.17 -4.75 -12.25
N LEU A 317 -3.08 -3.81 -11.32
CA LEU A 317 -3.19 -4.11 -9.89
C LEU A 317 -4.56 -4.70 -9.55
N SER A 318 -5.64 -4.13 -10.06
CA SER A 318 -7.01 -4.58 -9.82
C SER A 318 -7.26 -5.98 -10.42
N ALA A 319 -6.75 -6.23 -11.63
CA ALA A 319 -6.79 -7.55 -12.25
C ALA A 319 -6.00 -8.60 -11.46
N THR A 320 -4.80 -8.24 -10.99
CA THR A 320 -3.94 -9.09 -10.15
C THR A 320 -4.61 -9.40 -8.81
N ALA A 321 -5.17 -8.39 -8.15
CA ALA A 321 -5.93 -8.52 -6.91
C ALA A 321 -7.10 -9.49 -7.06
N THR A 322 -7.88 -9.34 -8.14
CA THR A 322 -9.00 -10.21 -8.47
C THR A 322 -8.55 -11.67 -8.64
N ARG A 323 -7.42 -11.90 -9.33
CA ARG A 323 -6.84 -13.25 -9.47
C ARG A 323 -6.33 -13.82 -8.16
N CYS A 324 -5.69 -13.02 -7.32
CA CYS A 324 -5.23 -13.45 -6.00
C CYS A 324 -6.41 -13.93 -5.15
N MET A 325 -7.51 -13.16 -5.10
CA MET A 325 -8.72 -13.56 -4.38
C MET A 325 -9.32 -14.86 -4.92
N LEU A 326 -9.34 -15.03 -6.25
CA LEU A 326 -9.80 -16.26 -6.89
C LEU A 326 -8.93 -17.47 -6.50
N LEU A 327 -7.61 -17.36 -6.64
CA LEU A 327 -6.66 -18.44 -6.38
C LEU A 327 -6.57 -18.81 -4.90
N LEU A 328 -6.72 -17.84 -3.99
CA LEU A 328 -6.78 -18.09 -2.54
C LEU A 328 -8.10 -18.74 -2.11
N SER A 329 -9.20 -18.45 -2.82
CA SER A 329 -10.51 -19.07 -2.55
C SER A 329 -10.63 -20.49 -3.12
N TYR A 330 -9.92 -20.76 -4.22
CA TYR A 330 -9.92 -22.04 -4.93
C TYR A 330 -8.48 -22.50 -5.19
N PRO A 331 -7.73 -22.92 -4.15
CA PRO A 331 -6.36 -23.36 -4.33
C PRO A 331 -6.33 -24.59 -5.25
N PRO A 332 -5.33 -24.69 -6.15
CA PRO A 332 -5.20 -25.83 -7.04
C PRO A 332 -5.00 -27.13 -6.25
N ASN A 333 -5.49 -28.26 -6.79
CA ASN A 333 -5.35 -29.57 -6.14
C ASN A 333 -3.90 -30.05 -5.99
N THR A 334 -2.96 -29.42 -6.70
CA THR A 334 -1.53 -29.63 -6.54
C THR A 334 -1.06 -28.83 -5.33
N HIS A 335 -0.60 -29.52 -4.27
CA HIS A 335 0.05 -28.90 -3.13
C HIS A 335 1.41 -28.31 -3.57
N ASP A 336 1.37 -27.08 -4.06
CA ASP A 336 2.54 -26.25 -4.33
C ASP A 336 2.53 -25.10 -3.32
N ASP A 337 3.21 -25.33 -2.20
CA ASP A 337 3.26 -24.40 -1.07
C ASP A 337 3.90 -23.05 -1.48
N GLU A 338 4.83 -23.05 -2.44
CA GLU A 338 5.42 -21.81 -2.95
C GLU A 338 4.41 -21.05 -3.81
N ALA A 339 3.70 -21.71 -4.72
CA ALA A 339 2.68 -21.04 -5.53
C ALA A 339 1.63 -20.35 -4.64
N GLU A 340 1.20 -20.99 -3.56
CA GLU A 340 0.26 -20.42 -2.60
C GLU A 340 0.87 -19.22 -1.83
N GLU A 341 2.07 -19.37 -1.27
CA GLU A 341 2.76 -18.29 -0.54
C GLU A 341 3.11 -17.10 -1.45
N ARG A 342 3.46 -17.35 -2.72
CA ARG A 342 3.65 -16.30 -3.73
C ARG A 342 2.37 -15.51 -3.96
N ILE A 343 1.24 -16.17 -4.16
CA ILE A 343 -0.05 -15.50 -4.32
C ILE A 343 -0.40 -14.68 -3.07
N ARG A 344 -0.13 -15.21 -1.86
CA ARG A 344 -0.32 -14.47 -0.60
C ARG A 344 0.52 -13.20 -0.55
N ARG A 345 1.79 -13.25 -0.95
CA ARG A 345 2.68 -12.07 -0.98
C ARG A 345 2.27 -11.06 -2.05
N ILE A 346 1.84 -11.51 -3.22
CA ILE A 346 1.30 -10.64 -4.28
C ILE A 346 -0.02 -10.00 -3.83
N PHE A 347 -0.91 -10.74 -3.15
CA PHE A 347 -2.14 -10.19 -2.56
C PHE A 347 -1.83 -8.99 -1.65
N TRP A 348 -0.92 -9.15 -0.70
CA TRP A 348 -0.58 -8.08 0.23
C TRP A 348 0.11 -6.90 -0.45
N SER A 349 0.91 -7.15 -1.50
CA SER A 349 1.50 -6.10 -2.33
C SER A 349 0.43 -5.31 -3.08
N CYS A 350 -0.55 -6.00 -3.69
CA CYS A 350 -1.70 -5.38 -4.34
C CYS A 350 -2.56 -4.59 -3.34
N TYR A 351 -2.76 -5.08 -2.11
CA TYR A 351 -3.52 -4.38 -1.09
C TYR A 351 -2.89 -3.03 -0.75
N ILE A 352 -1.56 -2.99 -0.58
CA ILE A 352 -0.82 -1.74 -0.32
C ILE A 352 -0.96 -0.78 -1.50
N LEU A 353 -0.61 -1.25 -2.69
CA LEU A 353 -0.52 -0.41 -3.88
C LEU A 353 -1.90 0.06 -4.37
N GLU A 354 -2.90 -0.81 -4.46
CA GLU A 354 -4.25 -0.42 -4.88
C GLU A 354 -4.82 0.63 -3.91
N SER A 355 -4.64 0.45 -2.60
CA SER A 355 -5.07 1.42 -1.60
C SER A 355 -4.37 2.77 -1.73
N ASP A 356 -3.09 2.80 -2.14
CA ASP A 356 -2.38 4.05 -2.43
C ASP A 356 -2.97 4.80 -3.64
N TYR A 357 -3.29 4.08 -4.71
CA TYR A 357 -3.96 4.69 -5.88
C TYR A 357 -5.36 5.19 -5.53
N MET A 358 -6.15 4.38 -4.81
CA MET A 358 -7.51 4.74 -4.42
C MET A 358 -7.57 5.96 -3.49
N ALA A 359 -6.53 6.22 -2.69
CA ALA A 359 -6.44 7.38 -1.82
C ALA A 359 -6.41 8.73 -2.58
N GLU A 360 -6.14 8.72 -3.89
CA GLU A 360 -6.22 9.91 -4.75
C GLU A 360 -7.23 9.74 -5.90
N LEU A 361 -7.36 8.53 -6.47
CA LEU A 361 -8.38 8.18 -7.46
C LEU A 361 -9.63 7.62 -6.79
N SER A 362 -10.29 8.42 -5.94
CA SER A 362 -11.41 7.97 -5.10
C SER A 362 -12.66 7.51 -5.87
N ALA A 363 -12.73 7.78 -7.18
CA ALA A 363 -13.80 7.34 -8.07
C ALA A 363 -13.53 5.97 -8.73
N CYS A 364 -12.29 5.47 -8.68
CA CYS A 364 -11.96 4.15 -9.23
C CYS A 364 -12.67 3.04 -8.44
N PRO A 365 -13.23 2.02 -9.13
CA PRO A 365 -13.92 0.93 -8.45
C PRO A 365 -12.93 0.05 -7.66
N PRO A 366 -13.19 -0.29 -6.39
CA PRO A 366 -12.33 -1.23 -5.67
C PRO A 366 -12.37 -2.62 -6.31
N SER A 367 -11.23 -3.33 -6.38
CA SER A 367 -11.21 -4.75 -6.76
C SER A 367 -11.99 -5.64 -5.79
N GLY A 368 -12.05 -5.23 -4.52
CA GLY A 368 -12.58 -6.02 -3.41
C GLY A 368 -11.49 -6.57 -2.48
N ILE A 369 -10.20 -6.40 -2.80
CA ILE A 369 -9.09 -6.94 -2.01
C ILE A 369 -9.12 -6.50 -0.54
N ALA A 370 -9.44 -5.23 -0.30
CA ALA A 370 -9.55 -4.68 1.04
C ALA A 370 -10.69 -5.33 1.83
N ARG A 371 -11.78 -5.79 1.18
CA ARG A 371 -12.95 -6.40 1.86
C ARG A 371 -12.65 -7.76 2.45
N VAL A 372 -11.59 -8.43 2.02
CA VAL A 372 -11.25 -9.79 2.44
C VAL A 372 -9.93 -9.86 3.21
N GLU A 373 -9.28 -8.72 3.47
CA GLU A 373 -7.91 -8.70 3.98
C GLU A 373 -7.71 -9.44 5.32
N SER A 374 -8.68 -9.37 6.24
CA SER A 374 -8.61 -10.08 7.54
C SER A 374 -8.73 -11.59 7.42
N SER A 375 -9.31 -12.09 6.32
CA SER A 375 -9.44 -13.52 6.06
C SER A 375 -8.19 -14.13 5.43
N ILE A 376 -7.28 -13.30 4.91
CA ILE A 376 -6.05 -13.75 4.28
C ILE A 376 -4.93 -13.77 5.32
N PRO A 377 -4.22 -14.91 5.51
CA PRO A 377 -3.07 -14.95 6.39
C PRO A 377 -1.98 -13.96 5.94
N LEU A 378 -1.25 -13.42 6.92
CA LEU A 378 -0.04 -12.67 6.63
C LEU A 378 1.01 -13.61 6.01
N PRO A 379 1.95 -13.07 5.19
CA PRO A 379 3.04 -13.85 4.63
C PRO A 379 3.80 -14.60 5.72
N SER A 380 4.13 -15.85 5.43
CA SER A 380 4.73 -16.76 6.41
C SER A 380 6.24 -16.91 6.18
N THR A 381 6.74 -18.12 5.97
CA THR A 381 8.13 -18.39 5.62
C THR A 381 8.27 -18.47 4.10
N TYR A 382 9.22 -17.72 3.55
CA TYR A 382 9.52 -17.73 2.12
C TYR A 382 10.99 -17.39 1.90
N HIS A 383 11.54 -17.86 0.77
CA HIS A 383 12.95 -17.70 0.42
C HIS A 383 13.12 -16.79 -0.79
N THR A 384 13.21 -15.48 -0.56
CA THR A 384 13.28 -14.44 -1.59
C THR A 384 14.65 -13.83 -1.78
N HIS A 385 15.52 -13.95 -0.78
CA HIS A 385 16.86 -13.37 -0.82
C HIS A 385 17.91 -14.42 -0.41
N PRO A 386 19.15 -14.32 -0.92
CA PRO A 386 20.21 -15.27 -0.59
C PRO A 386 20.78 -15.07 0.82
N SER A 387 20.61 -13.87 1.39
CA SER A 387 21.07 -13.52 2.74
C SER A 387 19.88 -13.55 3.70
N GLU A 388 19.96 -14.39 4.73
CA GLU A 388 18.95 -14.48 5.79
C GLU A 388 18.66 -13.12 6.45
N ILE A 389 19.70 -12.29 6.61
CA ILE A 389 19.56 -10.94 7.20
C ILE A 389 18.71 -10.04 6.30
N VAL A 390 18.98 -10.06 4.98
CA VAL A 390 18.24 -9.24 4.01
C VAL A 390 16.81 -9.75 3.85
N GLU A 391 16.62 -11.06 3.89
CA GLU A 391 15.29 -11.70 3.88
C GLU A 391 14.46 -11.31 5.10
N GLU A 392 15.05 -11.36 6.29
CA GLU A 392 14.40 -10.93 7.53
C GLU A 392 14.04 -9.45 7.46
N GLU A 393 14.95 -8.58 7.01
CA GLU A 393 14.69 -7.15 6.83
C GLU A 393 13.58 -6.89 5.80
N SER A 394 13.61 -7.53 4.64
CA SER A 394 12.56 -7.44 3.62
C SER A 394 11.20 -7.86 4.18
N SER A 395 11.15 -8.96 4.93
CA SER A 395 9.93 -9.49 5.53
C SER A 395 9.35 -8.55 6.60
N LEU A 396 10.19 -8.09 7.52
CA LEU A 396 9.81 -7.15 8.58
C LEU A 396 9.34 -5.81 7.99
N TYR A 397 10.03 -5.30 6.97
CA TYR A 397 9.62 -4.09 6.26
C TYR A 397 8.24 -4.27 5.60
N PHE A 398 8.05 -5.38 4.89
CA PHE A 398 6.79 -5.68 4.20
C PHE A 398 5.62 -5.75 5.19
N LEU A 399 5.80 -6.42 6.33
CA LEU A 399 4.81 -6.46 7.41
C LEU A 399 4.53 -5.08 8.01
N ALA A 400 5.56 -4.24 8.21
CA ALA A 400 5.39 -2.88 8.69
C ALA A 400 4.56 -2.03 7.71
N CYS A 401 4.76 -2.20 6.40
CA CYS A 401 3.97 -1.55 5.35
C CYS A 401 2.52 -2.02 5.33
N ILE A 402 2.25 -3.32 5.46
CA ILE A 402 0.88 -3.86 5.58
C ILE A 402 0.18 -3.24 6.79
N SER A 403 0.83 -3.24 7.96
CA SER A 403 0.29 -2.68 9.19
C SER A 403 -0.03 -1.18 9.06
N MET A 404 0.91 -0.41 8.49
CA MET A 404 0.72 1.01 8.26
C MET A 404 -0.43 1.26 7.29
N ARG A 405 -0.58 0.43 6.26
CA ARG A 405 -1.68 0.56 5.31
C ARG A 405 -3.04 0.32 5.96
N ARG A 406 -3.16 -0.74 6.76
CA ARG A 406 -4.38 -1.03 7.54
C ARG A 406 -4.78 0.15 8.41
N LEU A 407 -3.82 0.74 9.12
CA LEU A 407 -4.04 1.94 9.92
C LEU A 407 -4.50 3.12 9.04
N LEU A 408 -3.82 3.39 7.93
CA LEU A 408 -4.16 4.50 7.06
C LEU A 408 -5.55 4.34 6.40
N ASN A 409 -5.92 3.14 5.96
CA ASN A 409 -7.25 2.84 5.42
C ASN A 409 -8.33 3.10 6.48
N ARG A 410 -8.06 2.77 7.75
CA ARG A 410 -8.94 3.06 8.87
C ARG A 410 -9.06 4.55 9.16
N VAL A 411 -7.96 5.30 9.08
CA VAL A 411 -7.98 6.77 9.18
C VAL A 411 -8.91 7.34 8.09
N HIS A 412 -8.81 6.85 6.85
CA HIS A 412 -9.69 7.26 5.74
C HIS A 412 -11.16 6.95 6.02
N GLN A 413 -11.46 5.73 6.43
CA GLN A 413 -12.84 5.31 6.71
C GLN A 413 -13.46 6.08 7.88
N LEU A 414 -12.72 6.27 8.98
CA LEU A 414 -13.27 6.89 10.19
C LEU A 414 -13.35 8.41 10.11
N LEU A 415 -12.44 9.07 9.39
CA LEU A 415 -12.39 10.53 9.34
C LEU A 415 -12.95 11.13 8.05
N TYR A 416 -12.80 10.46 6.90
CA TYR A 416 -13.00 11.06 5.57
C TYR A 416 -14.08 10.40 4.71
N ALA A 417 -14.70 9.31 5.16
CA ALA A 417 -15.85 8.71 4.48
C ALA A 417 -16.95 9.76 4.29
N LYS A 418 -17.56 9.79 3.10
CA LYS A 418 -18.35 10.93 2.64
C LYS A 418 -19.57 11.19 3.51
N ASP A 419 -20.25 10.12 3.91
CA ASP A 419 -21.51 10.19 4.66
C ASP A 419 -21.37 9.82 6.14
N THR A 420 -20.27 9.14 6.51
CA THR A 420 -20.08 8.55 7.85
C THR A 420 -18.82 9.03 8.57
N GLY A 421 -17.98 9.82 7.91
CA GLY A 421 -16.74 10.34 8.47
C GLY A 421 -16.97 11.24 9.68
N ALA A 422 -16.24 10.97 10.76
CA ALA A 422 -16.36 11.68 12.02
C ALA A 422 -15.79 13.10 11.98
N ALA A 423 -15.10 13.52 10.90
CA ALA A 423 -14.54 14.87 10.77
C ALA A 423 -15.57 15.99 11.01
N PHE A 424 -16.85 15.73 10.76
CA PHE A 424 -17.95 16.67 10.96
C PHE A 424 -18.70 16.50 12.30
N ASP A 425 -18.35 15.50 13.12
CA ASP A 425 -18.92 15.26 14.45
C ASP A 425 -17.95 15.71 15.55
N HIS A 426 -18.16 16.93 16.06
CA HIS A 426 -17.29 17.57 17.06
C HIS A 426 -17.23 16.83 18.41
N THR A 427 -18.14 15.90 18.68
CA THR A 427 -18.16 15.15 19.95
C THR A 427 -17.30 13.88 19.88
N ARG A 428 -17.30 13.19 18.74
CA ARG A 428 -16.59 11.92 18.53
C ARG A 428 -15.19 12.13 17.98
N PHE A 429 -15.04 13.15 17.13
CA PHE A 429 -13.81 13.43 16.40
C PHE A 429 -12.55 13.47 17.28
N PRO A 430 -12.48 14.21 18.41
CA PRO A 430 -11.25 14.30 19.19
C PRO A 430 -10.79 12.96 19.79
N ARG A 431 -11.75 12.11 20.20
CA ARG A 431 -11.45 10.79 20.77
C ARG A 431 -10.91 9.84 19.71
N ILE A 432 -11.50 9.88 18.52
CA ILE A 432 -11.06 9.07 17.38
C ILE A 432 -9.64 9.49 16.98
N VAL A 433 -9.35 10.78 16.86
CA VAL A 433 -8.00 11.27 16.54
C VAL A 433 -6.98 10.88 17.60
N ALA A 434 -7.30 11.07 18.88
CA ALA A 434 -6.39 10.70 19.98
C ALA A 434 -6.03 9.20 19.93
N GLU A 435 -7.00 8.36 19.65
CA GLU A 435 -6.78 6.91 19.55
C GLU A 435 -6.01 6.51 18.28
N LEU A 436 -6.32 7.10 17.13
CA LEU A 436 -5.55 6.87 15.89
C LEU A 436 -4.11 7.33 16.04
N GLN A 437 -3.86 8.47 16.68
CA GLN A 437 -2.50 8.92 17.00
C GLN A 437 -1.79 7.93 17.93
N ARG A 438 -2.47 7.45 18.98
CA ARG A 438 -1.90 6.46 19.90
C ARG A 438 -1.49 5.18 19.16
N GLN A 439 -2.32 4.69 18.24
CA GLN A 439 -1.99 3.54 17.40
C GLN A 439 -0.81 3.81 16.46
N LEU A 440 -0.72 5.02 15.92
CA LEU A 440 0.39 5.44 15.06
C LEU A 440 1.72 5.52 15.83
N ASP A 441 1.70 6.06 17.06
CA ASP A 441 2.87 6.11 17.94
C ASP A 441 3.28 4.71 18.38
N ASP A 442 2.33 3.88 18.80
CA ASP A 442 2.55 2.48 19.13
C ASP A 442 3.22 1.71 17.98
N TRP A 443 2.74 1.91 16.74
CA TRP A 443 3.31 1.29 15.55
C TRP A 443 4.76 1.70 15.33
N ARG A 444 5.12 2.96 15.61
CA ARG A 444 6.51 3.43 15.48
C ARG A 444 7.42 2.81 16.54
N GLU A 445 6.96 2.71 17.78
CA GLU A 445 7.78 2.22 18.91
C GLU A 445 8.09 0.72 18.84
N VAL A 446 7.28 -0.06 18.11
CA VAL A 446 7.49 -1.51 17.91
C VAL A 446 8.30 -1.84 16.66
N LEU A 447 8.72 -0.84 15.88
CA LEU A 447 9.58 -1.08 14.71
C LEU A 447 10.94 -1.68 15.14
N PRO A 448 11.51 -2.60 14.34
CA PRO A 448 12.85 -3.10 14.55
C PRO A 448 13.88 -1.98 14.58
N ALA A 449 14.99 -2.20 15.30
CA ALA A 449 16.09 -1.25 15.38
C ALA A 449 16.64 -0.81 14.00
N SER A 450 16.67 -1.72 13.01
CA SER A 450 17.09 -1.44 11.63
C SER A 450 16.18 -0.45 10.89
N PHE A 451 14.94 -0.28 11.35
CA PHE A 451 13.93 0.63 10.80
C PHE A 451 13.56 1.76 11.75
N SER A 452 14.21 1.85 12.91
CA SER A 452 13.98 2.94 13.84
C SER A 452 14.38 4.28 13.23
N PHE A 453 13.61 5.32 13.53
CA PHE A 453 13.85 6.66 13.00
C PHE A 453 13.45 7.75 13.99
N SER A 454 14.12 8.89 13.90
CA SER A 454 13.77 10.13 14.58
C SER A 454 12.77 10.96 13.77
N ILE A 455 12.12 11.94 14.42
CA ILE A 455 11.14 12.85 13.81
C ILE A 455 11.78 14.24 13.65
N ASP A 456 12.75 14.35 12.75
CA ASP A 456 13.56 15.56 12.45
C ASP A 456 13.67 15.85 10.92
N THR A 457 14.83 16.11 10.35
CA THR A 457 15.06 16.08 8.88
C THR A 457 16.39 15.39 8.54
N GLU A 458 16.97 14.72 9.53
CA GLU A 458 18.25 14.03 9.43
C GLU A 458 18.07 12.73 8.65
N GLU A 459 19.14 12.31 7.98
CA GLU A 459 19.11 11.10 7.19
C GLU A 459 18.89 9.87 8.09
N ALA A 460 17.88 9.07 7.74
CA ALA A 460 17.62 7.82 8.43
C ALA A 460 18.75 6.81 8.16
N ALA A 461 19.00 5.90 9.11
CA ALA A 461 20.07 4.91 9.00
C ALA A 461 19.92 3.97 7.79
N THR A 462 18.67 3.71 7.37
CA THR A 462 18.35 2.84 6.23
C THR A 462 17.29 3.50 5.35
N ALA A 463 17.28 3.15 4.06
CA ALA A 463 16.24 3.60 3.13
C ALA A 463 14.84 3.11 3.56
N ALA A 464 14.75 1.89 4.09
CA ALA A 464 13.52 1.33 4.63
C ALA A 464 13.01 2.15 5.83
N GLY A 465 13.87 2.49 6.79
CA GLY A 465 13.52 3.36 7.92
C GLY A 465 13.08 4.76 7.46
N GLY A 466 13.79 5.35 6.49
CA GLY A 466 13.41 6.62 5.87
C GLY A 466 12.04 6.58 5.18
N PHE A 467 11.72 5.50 4.47
CA PHE A 467 10.41 5.34 3.84
C PHE A 467 9.29 5.14 4.87
N LEU A 468 9.51 4.31 5.89
CA LEU A 468 8.53 4.09 6.97
C LEU A 468 8.25 5.37 7.75
N ARG A 469 9.27 6.21 7.93
CA ARG A 469 9.13 7.56 8.46
C ARG A 469 8.24 8.46 7.60
N GLN A 470 8.41 8.44 6.27
CA GLN A 470 7.54 9.17 5.35
C GLN A 470 6.07 8.73 5.48
N ARG A 471 5.82 7.43 5.57
CA ARG A 471 4.46 6.89 5.79
C ARG A 471 3.88 7.31 7.15
N TYR A 472 4.70 7.31 8.20
CA TYR A 472 4.30 7.81 9.53
C TYR A 472 3.91 9.29 9.49
N LEU A 473 4.74 10.15 8.90
CA LEU A 473 4.47 11.60 8.80
C LEU A 473 3.23 11.89 7.96
N THR A 474 3.05 11.18 6.84
CA THR A 474 1.84 11.25 6.01
C THR A 474 0.60 10.89 6.82
N CYS A 475 0.62 9.75 7.50
CA CYS A 475 -0.50 9.28 8.32
C CYS A 475 -0.85 10.28 9.41
N LYS A 476 0.17 10.82 10.12
CA LYS A 476 -0.02 11.85 11.15
C LYS A 476 -0.67 13.11 10.59
N GLY A 477 -0.21 13.58 9.44
CA GLY A 477 -0.82 14.72 8.75
C GLY A 477 -2.29 14.48 8.40
N VAL A 478 -2.62 13.28 7.89
CA VAL A 478 -4.00 12.90 7.56
C VAL A 478 -4.87 12.75 8.82
N ILE A 479 -4.35 12.25 9.94
CA ILE A 479 -5.09 12.14 11.21
C ILE A 479 -5.51 13.52 11.74
N TYR A 480 -4.59 14.50 11.74
CA TYR A 480 -4.85 15.82 12.34
C TYR A 480 -5.46 16.85 11.40
N ARG A 481 -5.41 16.65 10.08
CA ARG A 481 -5.95 17.58 9.08
C ARG A 481 -7.40 18.02 9.32
N PRO A 482 -8.35 17.22 9.87
CA PRO A 482 -9.70 17.72 10.06
C PRO A 482 -9.79 18.84 11.11
N TYR A 483 -8.84 18.94 12.06
CA TYR A 483 -8.74 20.12 12.94
C TYR A 483 -8.46 21.40 12.15
N LEU A 484 -7.61 21.31 11.13
CA LEU A 484 -7.31 22.43 10.25
C LEU A 484 -8.53 22.80 9.40
N MET A 485 -9.23 21.81 8.83
CA MET A 485 -10.48 22.04 8.08
C MET A 485 -11.53 22.75 8.94
N TRP A 486 -11.67 22.33 10.19
CA TRP A 486 -12.58 22.96 11.15
C TRP A 486 -12.18 24.41 11.45
N MET A 487 -10.89 24.69 11.68
CA MET A 487 -10.44 26.06 11.95
C MET A 487 -10.65 26.97 10.75
N LEU A 488 -10.29 26.50 9.55
CA LEU A 488 -10.44 27.27 8.31
C LEU A 488 -11.90 27.56 7.99
N SER A 489 -12.82 26.62 8.24
CA SER A 489 -14.26 26.83 8.03
C SER A 489 -14.88 27.76 9.09
N SER A 490 -14.43 27.67 10.34
CA SER A 490 -14.88 28.58 11.42
C SER A 490 -14.44 30.03 11.20
N SER A 491 -13.32 30.25 10.50
CA SER A 491 -12.89 31.60 10.10
C SER A 491 -13.81 32.23 9.05
N TYR A 492 -14.60 31.43 8.32
CA TYR A 492 -15.53 31.89 7.28
C TYR A 492 -16.98 31.98 7.78
N ALA A 493 -17.35 31.21 8.80
CA ALA A 493 -18.72 31.14 9.30
C ALA A 493 -18.91 32.09 10.50
N GLU A 494 -19.83 33.06 10.39
CA GLU A 494 -20.27 33.92 11.51
C GLU A 494 -20.98 33.15 12.65
N THR A 495 -21.08 31.82 12.56
CA THR A 495 -21.82 30.98 13.50
C THR A 495 -20.91 30.46 14.61
N ARG A 496 -21.35 30.67 15.86
CA ARG A 496 -20.72 30.19 17.09
C ARG A 496 -20.78 28.67 17.22
N VAL A 497 -19.91 27.96 16.51
CA VAL A 497 -19.64 26.53 16.76
C VAL A 497 -18.89 26.43 18.10
N PRO A 498 -19.25 25.49 19.00
CA PRO A 498 -18.54 25.31 20.26
C PRO A 498 -17.06 24.98 19.99
N PRO A 499 -16.11 25.56 20.77
CA PRO A 499 -14.70 25.37 20.56
C PRO A 499 -14.31 23.91 20.81
N ILE A 500 -13.63 23.29 19.85
CA ILE A 500 -13.03 21.97 20.06
C ILE A 500 -11.82 22.13 21.00
N PRO A 501 -11.69 21.32 22.07
CA PRO A 501 -10.54 21.37 22.96
C PRO A 501 -9.22 21.18 22.21
N ASP A 502 -8.20 21.95 22.60
CA ASP A 502 -6.83 21.87 22.08
C ASP A 502 -6.70 21.98 20.55
N ALA A 503 -7.72 22.51 19.86
CA ALA A 503 -7.76 22.55 18.40
C ALA A 503 -6.52 23.23 17.78
N MET A 504 -6.04 24.31 18.41
CA MET A 504 -4.85 25.03 17.97
C MET A 504 -3.57 24.17 18.05
N GLN A 505 -3.40 23.45 19.15
CA GLN A 505 -2.27 22.52 19.35
C GLN A 505 -2.34 21.35 18.35
N ASN A 506 -3.53 20.83 18.09
CA ASN A 506 -3.73 19.75 17.12
C ASN A 506 -3.51 20.21 15.67
N CYS A 507 -3.84 21.46 15.34
CA CYS A 507 -3.48 22.06 14.06
C CYS A 507 -1.96 22.19 13.92
N LYS A 508 -1.25 22.59 14.99
CA LYS A 508 0.22 22.59 14.99
C LYS A 508 0.79 21.21 14.66
N LEU A 509 0.26 20.14 15.27
CA LEU A 509 0.69 18.77 14.99
C LEU A 509 0.48 18.37 13.52
N CYS A 510 -0.62 18.79 12.89
CA CYS A 510 -0.85 18.61 11.46
C CYS A 510 0.21 19.34 10.62
N LEU A 511 0.47 20.62 10.94
CA LEU A 511 1.38 21.46 10.17
C LEU A 511 2.84 21.00 10.30
N ASP A 512 3.27 20.64 11.51
CA ASP A 512 4.58 20.06 11.75
C ASP A 512 4.75 18.77 10.93
N ALA A 513 3.74 17.89 10.93
CA ALA A 513 3.79 16.65 10.15
C ALA A 513 3.89 16.93 8.63
N CYS A 514 3.08 17.85 8.09
CA CYS A 514 3.13 18.23 6.67
C CYS A 514 4.48 18.88 6.28
N LEU A 515 5.00 19.77 7.13
CA LEU A 515 6.29 20.44 6.89
C LEU A 515 7.44 19.44 6.91
N LEU A 516 7.49 18.57 7.92
CA LEU A 516 8.53 17.55 8.04
C LEU A 516 8.43 16.53 6.91
N HIS A 517 7.22 16.08 6.56
CA HIS A 517 6.98 15.17 5.44
C HIS A 517 7.59 15.73 4.15
N ALA A 518 7.30 17.00 3.85
CA ALA A 518 7.78 17.63 2.63
C ALA A 518 9.29 17.90 2.62
N LEU A 519 9.88 18.31 3.75
CA LEU A 519 11.32 18.55 3.86
C LEU A 519 12.15 17.26 3.89
N ASP A 520 11.58 16.17 4.40
CA ASP A 520 12.25 14.89 4.56
C ASP A 520 12.13 13.99 3.31
N LEU A 521 11.31 14.33 2.31
CA LEU A 521 11.20 13.52 1.09
C LEU A 521 12.59 13.39 0.40
N ARG A 522 12.95 12.16 0.02
CA ARG A 522 14.24 11.76 -0.60
C ARG A 522 14.03 10.83 -1.79
N GLY A 523 14.98 10.82 -2.72
CA GLY A 523 14.96 9.99 -3.93
C GLY A 523 15.45 8.55 -3.72
N PHE A 524 14.74 7.76 -2.92
CA PHE A 524 15.02 6.31 -2.85
C PHE A 524 14.61 5.64 -4.17
N PRO A 525 15.41 4.70 -4.72
CA PRO A 525 15.12 4.10 -6.04
C PRO A 525 13.71 3.54 -6.15
N GLN A 526 13.27 2.78 -5.15
CA GLN A 526 11.92 2.22 -5.11
C GLN A 526 10.82 3.33 -5.08
N THR A 527 11.00 4.37 -4.27
CA THR A 527 10.05 5.50 -4.23
C THR A 527 9.95 6.19 -5.59
N VAL A 528 11.07 6.36 -6.28
CA VAL A 528 11.08 6.99 -7.62
C VAL A 528 10.40 6.08 -8.65
N LEU A 529 10.64 4.77 -8.58
CA LEU A 529 10.09 3.82 -9.54
C LEU A 529 8.58 3.61 -9.37
N ILE A 530 8.07 3.51 -8.14
CA ILE A 530 6.68 3.10 -7.94
C ILE A 530 5.82 4.26 -7.43
N ASP A 531 6.39 5.13 -6.60
CA ASP A 531 5.61 6.10 -5.82
C ASP A 531 5.70 7.54 -6.36
N THR A 532 6.42 7.81 -7.45
CA THR A 532 6.57 9.19 -8.00
C THR A 532 5.23 9.91 -8.15
N TRP A 533 4.22 9.22 -8.70
CA TRP A 533 2.89 9.78 -8.93
C TRP A 533 2.16 10.12 -7.62
N ILE A 534 2.14 9.18 -6.66
CA ILE A 534 1.44 9.41 -5.38
C ILE A 534 2.20 10.42 -4.51
N CYS A 535 3.53 10.43 -4.55
CA CYS A 535 4.37 11.41 -3.87
C CYS A 535 4.12 12.83 -4.41
N SER A 536 4.01 13.03 -5.72
CA SER A 536 3.77 14.37 -6.27
C SER A 536 2.43 14.94 -5.79
N LEU A 537 1.39 14.11 -5.76
CA LEU A 537 0.07 14.49 -5.24
C LEU A 537 0.13 14.77 -3.74
N SER A 538 0.67 13.85 -2.95
CA SER A 538 0.85 14.01 -1.50
C SER A 538 1.61 15.29 -1.13
N MET A 539 2.68 15.62 -1.86
CA MET A 539 3.46 16.84 -1.68
C MET A 539 2.70 18.10 -2.07
N SER A 540 1.94 18.06 -3.17
CA SER A 540 1.06 19.17 -3.53
C SER A 540 -0.03 19.41 -2.48
N GLY A 541 -0.63 18.34 -1.93
CA GLY A 541 -1.57 18.42 -0.82
C GLY A 541 -0.95 19.01 0.45
N ALA A 542 0.28 18.62 0.79
CA ALA A 542 1.03 19.19 1.91
C ALA A 542 1.30 20.69 1.70
N MET A 543 1.72 21.09 0.50
CA MET A 543 1.95 22.50 0.14
C MET A 543 0.67 23.35 0.21
N LEU A 544 -0.47 22.81 -0.26
CA LEU A 544 -1.76 23.46 -0.15
C LEU A 544 -2.16 23.66 1.33
N ILE A 545 -1.94 22.65 2.17
CA ILE A 545 -2.18 22.75 3.63
C ILE A 545 -1.30 23.86 4.26
N ILE A 546 -0.01 23.90 3.93
CA ILE A 546 0.92 24.92 4.43
C ILE A 546 0.51 26.31 3.95
N LEU A 547 0.10 26.45 2.69
CA LEU A 547 -0.41 27.70 2.13
C LEU A 547 -1.65 28.17 2.88
N ALA A 548 -2.67 27.32 3.02
CA ALA A 548 -3.91 27.70 3.71
C ALA A 548 -3.65 28.15 5.17
N ALA A 549 -2.74 27.48 5.86
CA ALA A 549 -2.37 27.86 7.21
C ALA A 549 -1.53 29.15 7.29
N SER A 550 -0.71 29.45 6.26
CA SER A 550 0.11 30.67 6.22
C SER A 550 -0.70 31.96 6.14
N HIS A 551 -1.94 31.88 5.65
CA HIS A 551 -2.88 33.01 5.56
C HIS A 551 -3.74 33.20 6.82
N VAL A 552 -3.60 32.35 7.83
CA VAL A 552 -4.27 32.51 9.13
C VAL A 552 -3.23 32.95 10.15
N PRO A 553 -3.30 34.18 10.70
CA PRO A 553 -2.25 34.74 11.57
C PRO A 553 -1.85 33.83 12.73
N ALA A 554 -2.83 33.20 13.41
CA ALA A 554 -2.57 32.30 14.53
C ALA A 554 -1.83 31.00 14.15
N LEU A 555 -2.03 30.51 12.91
CA LEU A 555 -1.37 29.30 12.41
C LEU A 555 -0.01 29.59 11.79
N LYS A 556 0.14 30.75 11.15
CA LYS A 556 1.37 31.21 10.52
C LYS A 556 2.56 31.18 11.48
N GLU A 557 2.34 31.54 12.75
CA GLU A 557 3.37 31.49 13.80
C GLU A 557 3.94 30.09 14.04
N PHE A 558 3.16 29.02 13.81
CA PHE A 558 3.61 27.64 14.01
C PHE A 558 4.50 27.11 12.91
N ILE A 559 4.32 27.58 11.67
CA ILE A 559 5.09 27.12 10.52
C ILE A 559 6.42 27.88 10.44
N GLY A 560 6.35 29.19 10.65
CA GLY A 560 7.51 30.10 10.58
C GLY A 560 8.17 30.13 9.20
N SER A 561 9.37 30.69 9.13
CA SER A 561 10.11 30.87 7.87
C SER A 561 10.54 29.57 7.19
N ARG A 562 10.49 28.43 7.89
CA ARG A 562 10.78 27.10 7.33
C ARG A 562 9.87 26.74 6.17
N ALA A 563 8.65 27.29 6.12
CA ALA A 563 7.71 27.11 5.01
C ALA A 563 8.34 27.46 3.65
N THR A 564 9.17 28.50 3.62
CA THR A 564 9.80 29.04 2.40
C THR A 564 10.92 28.15 1.84
N LEU A 565 11.33 27.10 2.56
CA LEU A 565 12.33 26.13 2.11
C LEU A 565 11.71 24.94 1.38
N VAL A 566 10.40 24.72 1.57
CA VAL A 566 9.74 23.49 1.13
C VAL A 566 9.61 23.44 -0.39
N GLY A 567 9.11 24.50 -1.03
CA GLY A 567 8.84 24.48 -2.47
C GLY A 567 10.10 24.30 -3.31
N SER A 568 11.19 25.00 -2.98
CA SER A 568 12.46 24.88 -3.70
C SER A 568 13.12 23.50 -3.54
N HIS A 569 13.00 22.89 -2.36
CA HIS A 569 13.45 21.52 -2.10
C HIS A 569 12.66 20.51 -2.96
N LEU A 570 11.34 20.57 -2.92
CA LEU A 570 10.46 19.68 -3.69
C LEU A 570 10.64 19.83 -5.19
N GLU A 571 10.78 21.06 -5.68
CA GLU A 571 11.00 21.33 -7.10
C GLU A 571 12.30 20.70 -7.59
N LYS A 572 13.41 20.87 -6.85
CA LYS A 572 14.69 20.25 -7.18
C LYS A 572 14.58 18.73 -7.17
N LEU A 573 13.87 18.17 -6.19
CA LEU A 573 13.70 16.73 -6.03
C LEU A 573 12.90 16.10 -7.19
N PHE A 574 11.70 16.61 -7.48
CA PHE A 574 10.86 16.08 -8.56
C PHE A 574 11.45 16.31 -9.94
N ARG A 575 12.21 17.40 -10.15
CA ARG A 575 12.96 17.60 -11.39
C ARG A 575 13.96 16.46 -11.62
N ASN A 576 14.67 16.03 -10.58
CA ASN A 576 15.60 14.90 -10.66
C ASN A 576 14.86 13.57 -10.89
N TRP A 577 13.70 13.36 -10.27
CA TRP A 577 12.94 12.11 -10.45
C TRP A 577 12.42 11.98 -11.88
N ARG A 578 11.98 13.09 -12.49
CA ARG A 578 11.52 13.11 -13.88
C ARG A 578 12.59 12.75 -14.90
N GLU A 579 13.85 13.08 -14.63
CA GLU A 579 14.96 12.64 -15.48
C GLU A 579 15.05 11.09 -15.53
N VAL A 580 14.58 10.41 -14.48
CA VAL A 580 14.60 8.95 -14.36
C VAL A 580 13.27 8.29 -14.74
N SER A 581 12.11 8.88 -14.40
CA SER A 581 10.79 8.32 -14.70
C SER A 581 10.65 7.90 -16.17
N PHE A 582 10.36 6.62 -16.39
CA PHE A 582 10.32 5.99 -17.70
C PHE A 582 9.05 6.49 -18.43
N GLY A 583 9.01 6.60 -19.75
CA GLY A 583 7.75 6.91 -20.45
C GLY A 583 7.10 8.31 -20.34
N GLY A 584 7.86 9.40 -20.24
CA GLY A 584 7.38 10.75 -20.54
C GLY A 584 6.51 11.40 -19.46
N ASP A 585 6.24 12.69 -19.64
CA ASP A 585 5.62 13.57 -18.64
C ASP A 585 4.19 13.13 -18.29
N SER A 586 3.97 12.77 -17.02
CA SER A 586 2.61 12.57 -16.50
C SER A 586 1.96 13.94 -16.29
N PRO A 587 0.81 14.20 -16.93
CA PRO A 587 0.15 15.51 -16.83
C PRO A 587 -0.33 15.81 -15.39
N SER A 588 -0.66 14.79 -14.59
CA SER A 588 -1.00 14.99 -13.18
C SER A 588 0.24 15.27 -12.30
N VAL A 589 1.40 14.69 -12.61
CA VAL A 589 2.68 15.08 -11.97
C VAL A 589 3.07 16.50 -12.35
N ASP A 590 2.92 16.89 -13.62
CA ASP A 590 3.11 18.27 -14.09
C ASP A 590 2.23 19.25 -13.32
N ARG A 591 0.94 18.93 -13.20
CA ARG A 591 -0.01 19.74 -12.45
C ARG A 591 0.39 19.83 -10.97
N SER A 592 0.85 18.73 -10.37
CA SER A 592 1.33 18.69 -8.98
C SER A 592 2.54 19.60 -8.77
N MET A 593 3.54 19.54 -9.66
CA MET A 593 4.71 20.41 -9.62
C MET A 593 4.34 21.88 -9.79
N TRP A 594 3.42 22.17 -10.72
CA TRP A 594 2.90 23.52 -10.92
C TRP A 594 2.18 24.02 -9.65
N LEU A 595 1.34 23.19 -9.02
CA LEU A 595 0.68 23.54 -7.75
C LEU A 595 1.68 23.84 -6.65
N ILE A 596 2.73 23.02 -6.52
CA ILE A 596 3.83 23.23 -5.56
C ILE A 596 4.50 24.59 -5.79
N GLN A 597 4.84 24.94 -7.03
CA GLN A 597 5.46 26.21 -7.38
C GLN A 597 4.56 27.41 -7.08
N GLN A 598 3.27 27.34 -7.44
CA GLN A 598 2.34 28.41 -7.14
C GLN A 598 2.13 28.59 -5.63
N ALA A 599 1.96 27.48 -4.91
CA ALA A 599 1.82 27.52 -3.45
C ALA A 599 3.07 28.10 -2.78
N ASP A 600 4.28 27.74 -3.22
CA ASP A 600 5.53 28.30 -2.71
C ASP A 600 5.62 29.81 -2.94
N SER A 601 5.22 30.30 -4.11
CA SER A 601 5.18 31.75 -4.38
C SER A 601 4.29 32.49 -3.40
N TYR A 602 3.05 32.02 -3.20
CA TYR A 602 2.12 32.66 -2.27
C TYR A 602 2.56 32.53 -0.81
N ILE A 603 3.18 31.41 -0.42
CA ILE A 603 3.78 31.24 0.90
C ILE A 603 4.89 32.26 1.11
N ARG A 604 5.79 32.46 0.13
CA ARG A 604 6.86 33.47 0.22
C ARG A 604 6.32 34.88 0.35
N ASP A 605 5.24 35.23 -0.36
CA ASP A 605 4.62 36.56 -0.23
C ASP A 605 4.05 36.82 1.18
N CYS A 606 3.77 35.75 1.94
CA CYS A 606 3.31 35.86 3.31
C CYS A 606 4.44 36.15 4.31
N TYR A 607 5.68 35.71 4.08
CA TYR A 607 6.79 35.78 5.06
C TYR A 607 7.86 36.77 4.65
#